data_AF-A0A4Y4AUC3-F1
#
_entry.id   AF-A0A4Y4AUC3-F1
#
_cell.length_a   1.000
_cell.length_b   1.000
_cell.length_c   1.000
_cell.angle_alpha   90.00
_cell.angle_beta   90.00
_cell.angle_gamma   90.00
#
_symmetry.space_group_name_H-M   'P 1'
#
loop_
_entity.id
_entity.type
_entity.pdbx_description
1 polymer ?
#
loop_
_entity_poly.entity_id
_entity_poly.type
_entity_poly.pdbx_seq_one_letter_code
_entity_poly.pdbx_strand_id
1 'polypeptide(L)' 'MDIKNITQLLIENTEIGFQITKSSGLFTSTWLIYTKENYYYYFDISEEIIFDENHRYSLEEIRKELNNNYYQIDCEIF' A
#
# COMPACT_ATOMS: atom_id res chain seq x y z
N MET A 1 10.18 7.57 -2.23
CA MET A 1 9.29 8.32 -1.30
C MET A 1 9.29 7.59 0.05
N ASP A 2 9.20 8.31 1.18
CA ASP A 2 9.21 7.68 2.50
C ASP A 2 7.82 7.12 2.85
N ILE A 3 7.79 5.99 3.53
CA ILE A 3 6.59 5.20 3.87
C ILE A 3 5.63 5.97 4.75
N LYS A 4 6.17 6.86 5.60
CA LYS A 4 5.35 7.74 6.43
C LYS A 4 4.41 8.58 5.58
N ASN A 5 4.83 9.00 4.39
CA ASN A 5 4.01 9.80 3.50
C ASN A 5 2.86 8.97 2.90
N ILE A 6 3.09 7.71 2.51
CA ILE A 6 2.03 6.85 1.92
C ILE A 6 0.93 6.58 2.95
N THR A 7 1.29 6.15 4.16
CA THR A 7 0.28 5.87 5.21
C THR A 7 -0.47 7.13 5.63
N GLN A 8 0.20 8.29 5.66
CA GLN A 8 -0.43 9.57 5.99
C GLN A 8 -1.44 9.98 4.91
N LEU A 9 -1.07 9.90 3.63
CA LEU A 9 -1.93 10.24 2.50
C LEU A 9 -3.20 9.37 2.44
N LEU A 10 -3.07 8.07 2.76
CA LEU A 10 -4.20 7.15 2.86
C LEU A 10 -5.14 7.55 4.00
N ILE A 11 -4.62 7.88 5.20
CA ILE A 11 -5.46 8.33 6.32
C ILE A 11 -6.20 9.63 5.98
N GLU A 12 -5.54 10.55 5.29
CA GLU A 12 -6.12 11.84 4.90
C GLU A 12 -7.20 11.68 3.82
N ASN A 13 -7.14 10.61 3.04
CA ASN A 13 -8.05 10.34 1.92
C ASN A 13 -8.52 8.88 1.96
N THR A 14 -9.45 8.56 2.86
CA THR A 14 -9.89 7.16 3.06
C THR A 14 -10.69 6.57 1.90
N GLU A 15 -11.02 7.37 0.89
CA GLU A 15 -11.76 6.96 -0.31
C GLU A 15 -10.85 6.64 -1.49
N ILE A 16 -9.53 6.87 -1.38
CA ILE A 16 -8.57 6.60 -2.46
C ILE A 16 -7.60 5.48 -2.07
N GLY A 17 -7.28 4.65 -3.05
CA GLY A 17 -6.12 3.78 -3.03
C GLY A 17 -4.95 4.41 -3.77
N PHE A 18 -3.79 3.81 -3.64
CA PHE A 18 -2.62 4.12 -4.46
C PHE A 18 -2.11 2.86 -5.14
N GLN A 19 -1.78 3.00 -6.41
CA GLN A 19 -0.84 2.09 -7.05
C GLN A 19 0.57 2.53 -6.67
N ILE A 20 1.37 1.59 -6.16
CA ILE A 20 2.76 1.83 -5.81
C ILE A 20 3.68 0.83 -6.48
N THR A 21 4.80 1.32 -6.99
CA THR A 21 5.90 0.48 -7.44
C THR A 21 6.89 0.30 -6.30
N LYS A 22 7.07 -0.96 -5.89
CA LYS A 22 8.07 -1.41 -4.94
C LYS A 22 9.32 -1.83 -5.70
N SER A 23 10.44 -1.19 -5.39
CA SER A 23 11.76 -1.49 -5.97
C SER A 23 12.70 -2.08 -4.92
N SER A 24 13.25 -3.26 -5.20
CA SER A 24 14.26 -3.93 -4.38
C SER A 24 15.45 -4.31 -5.25
N GLY A 25 16.41 -3.38 -5.36
CA GLY A 25 17.57 -3.53 -6.25
C GLY A 25 17.19 -3.57 -7.72
N LEU A 26 17.34 -4.73 -8.36
CA LEU A 26 17.04 -4.94 -9.79
C LEU A 26 15.58 -5.34 -10.06
N PHE A 27 14.81 -5.64 -9.01
CA PHE A 27 13.43 -6.10 -9.13
C PHE A 27 12.46 -4.97 -8.80
N THR A 28 11.48 -4.80 -9.67
CA THR A 28 10.34 -3.90 -9.48
C THR A 28 9.07 -4.73 -9.47
N SER A 29 8.15 -4.40 -8.57
CA SER A 29 6.84 -5.03 -8.47
C SER A 29 5.80 -3.94 -8.26
N THR A 30 4.60 -4.13 -8.82
CA THR A 30 3.51 -3.15 -8.72
C THR A 30 2.50 -3.68 -7.73
N TRP A 31 2.12 -2.84 -6.78
CA TRP A 31 1.23 -3.16 -5.68
C TRP A 31 0.15 -2.11 -5.57
N LEU A 32 -0.95 -2.50 -4.95
CA LEU A 32 -2.05 -1.63 -4.60
C LEU A 32 -2.13 -1.51 -3.09
N ILE A 33 -2.31 -0.29 -2.61
CA ILE A 33 -2.53 -0.02 -1.19
C ILE A 33 -3.80 0.80 -1.01
N TYR A 34 -4.65 0.36 -0.09
CA TYR A 34 -5.90 1.03 0.27
C TYR A 34 -5.97 1.21 1.77
N THR A 35 -6.84 2.13 2.21
CA THR A 35 -7.31 2.14 3.59
C THR A 35 -8.81 1.96 3.65
N LYS A 36 -9.29 1.18 4.63
CA LYS A 36 -10.71 0.95 4.87
C LYS A 36 -10.91 0.60 6.33
N GLU A 37 -11.89 1.24 6.97
CA GLU A 37 -12.27 0.98 8.38
C GLU A 37 -11.08 1.04 9.37
N ASN A 38 -10.15 1.98 9.18
CA ASN A 38 -8.89 2.15 9.94
C ASN A 38 -7.85 1.03 9.76
N TYR A 39 -8.03 0.16 8.78
CA TYR A 39 -7.03 -0.83 8.37
C TYR A 39 -6.42 -0.48 7.02
N TYR A 40 -5.26 -1.05 6.77
CA TYR A 40 -4.56 -0.98 5.48
C TYR A 40 -4.74 -2.29 4.75
N TYR A 41 -4.91 -2.20 3.44
CA TYR A 41 -4.99 -3.36 2.58
C TYR A 41 -3.93 -3.26 1.51
N TYR A 42 -3.24 -4.36 1.27
CA TYR A 42 -2.08 -4.40 0.39
C TYR A 42 -2.16 -5.62 -0.52
N PHE A 43 -2.11 -5.39 -1.84
CA PHE A 43 -2.34 -6.41 -2.86
C PHE A 43 -1.30 -6.31 -3.96
N ASP A 44 -0.88 -7.43 -4.55
CA ASP A 44 -0.18 -7.38 -5.83
C ASP A 44 -1.16 -6.93 -6.93
N ILE A 45 -0.67 -6.19 -7.94
CA ILE A 45 -1.52 -5.72 -9.05
C ILE A 45 -2.21 -6.87 -9.81
N SER A 46 -1.64 -8.07 -9.73
CA SER A 46 -2.11 -9.26 -10.44
C SER A 46 -3.19 -10.02 -9.67
N GLU A 47 -3.45 -9.65 -8.41
CA GLU A 47 -4.41 -10.32 -7.53
C GLU A 47 -5.81 -9.72 -7.66
N GLU A 48 -6.83 -10.56 -7.42
CA GLU A 48 -8.19 -10.06 -7.23
C GLU A 48 -8.29 -9.32 -5.90
N ILE A 49 -8.84 -8.10 -5.93
CA ILE A 49 -8.93 -7.24 -4.75
C ILE A 49 -10.07 -7.73 -3.85
N ILE A 50 -9.72 -8.44 -2.77
CA ILE A 50 -10.67 -8.92 -1.77
C ILE A 50 -10.29 -8.32 -0.41
N PHE A 51 -11.16 -7.45 0.12
CA PHE A 51 -10.99 -6.85 1.44
C PHE A 51 -11.37 -7.85 2.56
N ASP A 52 -10.52 -8.86 2.78
CA ASP A 52 -10.68 -9.87 3.82
C ASP A 52 -9.66 -9.68 4.97
N GLU A 53 -9.68 -10.58 5.95
CA GLU A 53 -8.73 -10.52 7.08
C GLU A 53 -7.30 -10.92 6.69
N ASN A 54 -7.09 -11.63 5.58
CA ASN A 54 -5.76 -12.09 5.15
C ASN A 54 -4.93 -10.95 4.56
N HIS A 55 -5.60 -9.99 3.91
CA HIS A 55 -4.96 -8.81 3.30
C HIS A 55 -5.05 -7.58 4.19
N ARG A 56 -5.53 -7.73 5.44
CA ARG A 56 -5.74 -6.64 6.38
C ARG A 56 -4.52 -6.45 7.26
N TYR A 57 -3.98 -5.25 7.26
CA TYR A 57 -2.81 -4.85 8.04
C TYR A 57 -3.16 -3.72 9.00
N SER A 58 -2.66 -3.81 10.23
CA SER A 58 -2.56 -2.65 11.12
C SER A 58 -1.49 -1.67 10.64
N LEU A 59 -1.50 -0.45 11.18
CA LEU A 59 -0.47 0.55 10.89
C LEU A 59 0.96 0.05 11.17
N GLU A 60 1.15 -0.74 12.22
CA GLU A 60 2.47 -1.27 12.57
C GLU A 60 2.93 -2.35 11.59
N GLU A 61 2.01 -3.22 11.16
CA GLU A 61 2.30 -4.29 10.21
C GLU A 61 2.60 -3.73 8.83
N ILE A 62 1.76 -2.83 8.31
CA ILE A 62 2.00 -2.23 7.00
C ILE A 62 3.29 -1.42 6.98
N ARG A 63 3.63 -0.73 8.08
CA ARG A 63 4.90 -0.02 8.19
C ARG A 63 6.08 -0.99 8.14
N LYS A 64 5.99 -2.18 8.75
CA LYS A 64 7.05 -3.20 8.69
C LYS A 64 7.20 -3.77 7.28
N GLU A 65 6.10 -4.14 6.64
CA GLU A 65 6.11 -4.62 5.25
C GLU A 65 6.73 -3.58 4.31
N LEU A 66 6.40 -2.32 4.57
CA LEU A 66 6.93 -1.23 3.77
C LEU A 66 8.41 -0.95 4.10
N ASN A 67 8.87 -0.95 5.38
CA ASN A 67 10.14 -0.33 5.84
C ASN A 67 11.43 -0.68 5.07
N ASN A 68 11.49 -1.83 4.41
CA ASN A 68 12.72 -2.34 3.79
C ASN A 68 12.85 -2.08 2.28
N ASN A 69 11.94 -1.34 1.65
CA ASN A 69 11.98 -1.13 0.20
C ASN A 69 11.80 0.34 -0.20
N TYR A 70 12.20 0.65 -1.43
CA TYR A 70 11.91 1.94 -2.05
C TYR A 70 10.55 1.87 -2.73
N TYR A 71 9.70 2.86 -2.43
CA TYR A 71 8.38 2.99 -3.05
C TYR A 71 8.25 4.28 -3.82
N GLN A 72 7.49 4.19 -4.90
CA GLN A 72 7.00 5.29 -5.70
C GLN A 72 5.49 5.13 -5.83
N ILE A 73 4.74 6.20 -5.60
CA ILE A 73 3.32 6.23 -5.96
C ILE A 73 3.26 6.50 -7.45
N ASP A 74 2.59 5.63 -8.19
CA ASP A 74 2.41 5.77 -9.64
C ASP A 74 1.14 6.56 -9.95
N CYS A 75 0.03 6.19 -9.31
CA CYS A 75 -1.25 6.88 -9.45
C CYS A 75 -2.21 6.63 -8.28
N GLU A 76 -3.24 7.46 -8.20
CA GLU A 76 -4.41 7.30 -7.32
C GLU A 76 -5.42 6.34 -7.97
N ILE A 77 -6.08 5.53 -7.14
CA ILE A 77 -7.16 4.62 -7.54
C ILE A 77 -8.44 5.00 -6.78
N PHE A 78 -9.57 5.01 -7.49
CA PHE A 78 -10.90 5.36 -7.00
C PHE A 78 -11.84 4.15 -7.03
#